data_AF-A0AAW6Y0T5-F1
#
_entry.id   AF-A0AAW6Y0T5-F1
#
_cell.length_a   1.000
_cell.length_b   1.000
_cell.length_c   1.000
_cell.angle_alpha   90.00
_cell.angle_beta   90.00
_cell.angle_gamma   90.00
#
_symmetry.space_group_name_H-M   'P 1'
#
loop_
_entity.id
_entity.type
_entity.pdbx_description
1 polymer ?
#
loop_
_entity_poly.entity_id
_entity_poly.type
_entity_poly.pdbx_seq_one_letter_code
_entity_poly.pdbx_strand_id
1 'polypeptide(L)'
;MKKLIPLVLLLPALSAHAEISLIKKMTHDECIQIIRDSLDMYNDMEFCEKNTNEETQRNGMLAWTMAGFVNSKSAMSPICPTVKKMTKQEQTEMFSHYPQSHEPKEVTKFCTPKNRKRIAKLYPKYYKLLVEHEAFEKNKEENE
;
A
#
# COMPACT_ATOMS: atom_id res chain seq x y z
N MET A 1 39.47 6.33 37.32
CA MET A 1 38.18 5.75 36.87
C MET A 1 37.38 6.83 36.16
N LYS A 2 37.14 6.69 34.85
CA LYS A 2 36.03 7.31 34.12
C LYS A 2 35.85 6.48 32.85
N LYS A 3 34.85 5.59 32.86
CA LYS A 3 34.54 4.71 31.74
C LYS A 3 33.91 5.57 30.64
N LEU A 4 34.57 5.65 29.48
CA LEU A 4 33.96 6.16 28.25
C LEU A 4 32.89 5.16 27.82
N ILE A 5 31.63 5.54 27.99
CA ILE A 5 30.50 4.80 27.44
C ILE A 5 30.40 5.20 25.96
N PRO A 6 30.58 4.29 25.00
CA PRO A 6 30.27 4.60 23.63
C PRO A 6 28.75 4.72 23.55
N LEU A 7 28.27 5.92 23.20
CA LEU A 7 26.88 6.17 22.90
C LEU A 7 26.55 5.40 21.61
N VAL A 8 26.17 4.14 21.78
CA VAL A 8 25.59 3.32 20.73
C VAL A 8 24.26 3.97 20.36
N LEU A 9 24.30 4.81 19.34
CA LEU A 9 23.16 5.28 18.56
C LEU A 9 22.56 4.06 17.81
N LEU A 10 22.00 3.12 18.54
CA LEU A 10 20.99 2.21 18.02
C LEU A 10 19.66 2.93 18.15
N LEU A 11 19.41 3.89 17.25
CA LEU A 11 18.04 4.20 16.90
C LEU A 11 17.53 2.95 16.17
N PRO A 12 16.54 2.21 16.73
CA PRO A 12 15.82 1.32 15.87
C PRO A 12 15.12 2.25 14.88
N ALA A 13 15.51 2.18 13.61
CA ALA A 13 14.62 2.54 12.52
C ALA A 13 13.47 1.53 12.57
N LEU A 14 12.64 1.62 13.62
CA LEU A 14 11.29 1.11 13.62
C LEU A 14 10.68 1.78 12.40
N SER A 15 10.50 0.99 11.36
CA SER A 15 9.71 1.31 10.18
C SER A 15 8.29 1.62 10.64
N ALA A 16 8.10 2.79 11.24
CA ALA A 16 6.80 3.37 11.45
C ALA A 16 6.25 3.53 10.04
N HIS A 17 5.21 2.75 9.74
CA HIS A 17 4.49 2.91 8.49
C HIS A 17 4.06 4.37 8.44
N ALA A 18 4.34 5.05 7.32
CA ALA A 18 4.02 6.46 7.21
C ALA A 18 2.51 6.67 7.43
N GLU A 19 2.15 7.79 8.05
CA GLU A 19 0.77 8.18 8.24
C GLU A 19 0.20 8.68 6.91
N ILE A 20 -0.27 7.74 6.10
CA ILE A 20 -0.84 7.98 4.78
C ILE A 20 -2.09 8.86 4.91
N SER A 21 -2.21 9.84 4.01
CA SER A 21 -3.39 10.69 3.87
C SER A 21 -3.65 10.98 2.39
N LEU A 22 -4.90 10.80 1.96
CA LEU A 22 -5.31 11.04 0.57
C LEU A 22 -5.78 12.47 0.31
N ILE A 23 -5.95 13.29 1.36
CA ILE A 23 -6.47 14.66 1.26
C ILE A 23 -5.36 15.73 1.21
N LYS A 24 -4.10 15.29 1.27
CA LYS A 24 -2.92 16.14 1.19
C LYS A 24 -1.92 15.54 0.21
N LYS A 25 -0.99 16.37 -0.25
CA LYS A 25 0.17 15.92 -1.01
C LYS A 25 1.02 14.97 -0.17
N MET A 26 1.27 13.78 -0.70
CA MET A 26 2.10 12.75 -0.08
C MET A 26 3.57 12.87 -0.49
N THR A 27 4.43 12.40 0.40
CA THR A 27 5.86 12.18 0.19
C THR A 27 6.10 11.00 -0.75
N HIS A 28 7.33 10.89 -1.26
CA HIS A 28 7.74 9.76 -2.08
C HIS A 28 7.47 8.42 -1.37
N ASP A 29 7.87 8.31 -0.11
CA ASP A 29 7.78 7.06 0.64
C ASP A 29 6.33 6.66 0.93
N GLU A 30 5.46 7.63 1.25
CA GLU A 30 4.02 7.39 1.41
C GLU A 30 3.40 6.85 0.11
N CYS A 31 3.74 7.44 -1.03
CA CYS A 31 3.26 6.96 -2.32
C CYS A 31 3.77 5.54 -2.65
N ILE A 32 5.05 5.26 -2.40
CA ILE A 32 5.63 3.91 -2.58
C ILE A 32 4.93 2.91 -1.65
N GLN A 33 4.59 3.33 -0.43
CA GLN A 33 3.85 2.50 0.51
C GLN A 33 2.45 2.17 -0.01
N ILE A 34 1.70 3.14 -0.54
CA ILE A 34 0.39 2.86 -1.16
C ILE A 34 0.54 1.88 -2.33
N ILE A 35 1.55 2.04 -3.19
CA ILE A 35 1.79 1.12 -4.31
C ILE A 35 1.95 -0.31 -3.77
N ARG A 36 2.82 -0.50 -2.77
CA ARG A 36 3.06 -1.83 -2.17
C ARG A 36 1.82 -2.40 -1.51
N ASP A 37 1.15 -1.61 -0.68
CA ASP A 37 -0.06 -2.04 0.03
C ASP A 37 -1.21 -2.38 -0.95
N SER A 38 -1.32 -1.63 -2.05
CA SER A 38 -2.32 -1.89 -3.11
C SER A 38 -2.01 -3.18 -3.86
N LEU A 39 -0.74 -3.41 -4.21
CA LEU A 39 -0.30 -4.65 -4.84
C LEU A 39 -0.50 -5.85 -3.91
N ASP A 40 -0.21 -5.70 -2.62
CA ASP A 40 -0.48 -6.72 -1.60
C ASP A 40 -1.96 -7.08 -1.56
N MET A 41 -2.85 -6.09 -1.40
CA MET A 41 -4.30 -6.32 -1.35
C MET A 41 -4.84 -6.92 -2.66
N TYR A 42 -4.31 -6.51 -3.81
CA TYR A 42 -4.69 -7.06 -5.12
C TYR A 42 -4.29 -8.53 -5.26
N ASN A 43 -3.02 -8.84 -5.00
CA ASN A 43 -2.51 -10.21 -5.12
C ASN A 43 -3.13 -11.14 -4.06
N ASP A 44 -3.50 -10.60 -2.91
CA ASP A 44 -4.23 -11.36 -1.89
C ASP A 44 -5.62 -11.79 -2.38
N MET A 45 -6.34 -10.86 -2.99
CA MET A 45 -7.64 -11.10 -3.61
C MET A 45 -7.53 -12.06 -4.81
N GLU A 46 -6.53 -11.88 -5.67
CA GLU A 46 -6.37 -12.65 -6.91
C GLU A 46 -5.87 -14.09 -6.68
N PHE A 47 -4.96 -14.29 -5.72
CA PHE A 47 -4.27 -15.58 -5.56
C PHE A 47 -4.60 -16.32 -4.27
N CYS A 48 -4.99 -15.62 -3.21
CA CYS A 48 -5.14 -16.23 -1.88
C CYS A 48 -6.60 -16.44 -1.47
N GLU A 49 -7.48 -15.51 -1.83
CA GLU A 49 -8.91 -15.66 -1.58
C GLU A 49 -9.51 -16.78 -2.42
N LYS A 50 -10.09 -17.77 -1.73
CA LYS A 50 -10.69 -18.94 -2.39
C LYS A 50 -12.19 -18.76 -2.65
N ASN A 51 -12.79 -17.76 -2.00
CA ASN A 51 -14.22 -17.51 -2.06
C ASN A 51 -14.46 -16.15 -2.72
N THR A 52 -15.08 -16.15 -3.89
CA THR A 52 -15.53 -14.94 -4.56
C THR A 52 -16.86 -14.50 -3.93
N ASN A 53 -16.78 -13.81 -2.79
CA ASN A 53 -17.93 -13.20 -2.12
C ASN A 53 -17.90 -11.67 -2.27
N GLU A 54 -18.94 -10.98 -1.79
CA GLU A 54 -19.02 -9.52 -1.88
C GLU A 54 -17.85 -8.81 -1.19
N GLU A 55 -17.35 -9.36 -0.08
CA GLU A 55 -16.23 -8.78 0.66
C GLU A 55 -14.95 -8.86 -0.18
N THR A 56 -14.66 -10.00 -0.80
CA THR A 56 -13.53 -10.20 -1.72
C THR A 56 -13.60 -9.23 -2.89
N GLN A 57 -14.79 -9.01 -3.46
CA GLN A 57 -14.98 -8.03 -4.54
C GLN A 57 -14.73 -6.60 -4.09
N ARG A 58 -15.25 -6.20 -2.91
CA ARG A 58 -15.01 -4.86 -2.34
C ARG A 58 -13.53 -4.64 -2.04
N ASN A 59 -12.86 -5.65 -1.50
CA ASN A 59 -11.42 -5.64 -1.22
C ASN A 59 -10.59 -5.47 -2.50
N GLY A 60 -10.96 -6.17 -3.58
CA GLY A 60 -10.35 -5.99 -4.89
C GLY A 60 -10.56 -4.59 -5.46
N MET A 61 -11.78 -4.05 -5.38
CA MET A 61 -12.09 -2.69 -5.82
C MET A 61 -11.29 -1.65 -5.03
N LEU A 62 -11.19 -1.80 -3.71
CA LEU A 62 -10.38 -0.92 -2.86
C LEU A 62 -8.91 -0.93 -3.28
N ALA A 63 -8.33 -2.11 -3.53
CA ALA A 63 -6.95 -2.23 -4.00
C ALA A 63 -6.72 -1.48 -5.32
N TRP A 64 -7.63 -1.64 -6.28
CA TRP A 64 -7.59 -0.93 -7.57
C TRP A 64 -7.72 0.58 -7.39
N THR A 65 -8.64 1.04 -6.56
CA THR A 65 -8.85 2.45 -6.28
C THR A 65 -7.56 3.07 -5.69
N MET A 66 -6.93 2.42 -4.72
CA MET A 66 -5.69 2.89 -4.10
C MET A 66 -4.51 2.92 -5.08
N ALA A 67 -4.40 1.94 -5.98
CA ALA A 67 -3.43 1.99 -7.07
C ALA A 67 -3.70 3.17 -8.04
N GLY A 68 -4.96 3.53 -8.23
CA GLY A 68 -5.39 4.70 -9.01
C GLY A 68 -4.93 6.03 -8.41
N PHE A 69 -4.90 6.15 -7.07
CA PHE A 69 -4.46 7.37 -6.38
C PHE A 69 -2.99 7.73 -6.64
N VAL A 70 -2.17 6.73 -6.95
CA VAL A 70 -0.74 6.89 -7.18
C VAL A 70 -0.35 6.77 -8.66
N ASN A 71 -1.33 6.55 -9.53
CA ASN A 71 -1.12 6.50 -10.97
C ASN A 71 -0.92 7.92 -11.53
N SER A 72 0.20 8.15 -12.21
CA SER A 72 0.55 9.46 -12.77
C SER A 72 -0.44 9.99 -13.80
N LYS A 73 -1.31 9.13 -14.35
CA LYS A 73 -2.36 9.48 -15.33
C LYS A 73 -3.74 9.71 -14.71
N SER A 74 -3.94 9.47 -13.41
CA SER A 74 -5.23 9.74 -12.77
C SER A 74 -5.39 11.23 -12.47
N ALA A 75 -6.63 11.71 -12.35
CA ALA A 75 -6.92 13.06 -11.85
C ALA A 75 -6.37 13.28 -10.42
N MET A 76 -6.11 12.17 -9.70
CA MET A 76 -5.55 12.13 -8.35
C MET A 76 -4.01 12.09 -8.33
N SER A 77 -3.35 12.08 -9.49
CA SER A 77 -1.88 12.21 -9.65
C SER A 77 -1.22 13.33 -8.83
N PRO A 78 -1.86 14.52 -8.60
CA PRO A 78 -1.29 15.57 -7.75
C PRO A 78 -1.10 15.19 -6.28
N ILE A 79 -1.77 14.13 -5.80
CA ILE A 79 -1.60 13.59 -4.44
C ILE A 79 -0.24 12.88 -4.32
N CYS A 80 0.26 12.29 -5.41
CA CYS A 80 1.57 11.64 -5.52
C CYS A 80 2.49 12.27 -6.58
N PRO A 81 2.81 13.57 -6.46
CA PRO A 81 3.46 14.33 -7.53
C PRO A 81 4.96 14.04 -7.66
N THR A 82 5.52 13.21 -6.78
CA THR A 82 6.97 12.97 -6.64
C THR A 82 7.32 11.49 -6.47
N VAL A 83 6.51 10.58 -7.02
CA VAL A 83 7.02 9.22 -7.23
C VAL A 83 8.04 9.28 -8.35
N LYS A 84 9.32 9.43 -8.00
CA LYS A 84 10.40 9.18 -8.94
C LYS A 84 10.09 7.84 -9.61
N LYS A 85 10.04 7.84 -10.94
CA LYS A 85 9.76 6.62 -11.69
C LYS A 85 10.75 5.55 -11.22
N MET A 86 10.22 4.46 -10.67
CA MET A 86 11.05 3.33 -10.28
C MET A 86 11.88 2.90 -11.49
N THR A 87 13.16 2.67 -11.28
CA THR A 87 14.04 2.00 -12.23
C THR A 87 13.49 0.62 -12.58
N LYS A 88 13.93 0.05 -13.70
CA LYS A 88 13.55 -1.33 -14.06
C LYS A 88 13.91 -2.32 -12.95
N GLN A 89 15.07 -2.12 -12.31
CA GLN A 89 15.51 -2.95 -11.20
C GLN A 89 14.56 -2.85 -10.00
N GLU A 90 14.20 -1.64 -9.56
CA GLU A 90 13.26 -1.45 -8.44
C GLU A 90 11.89 -2.04 -8.74
N GLN A 91 11.40 -1.94 -9.99
CA GLN A 91 10.16 -2.59 -10.41
C GLN A 91 10.29 -4.11 -10.36
N THR A 92 11.37 -4.67 -10.91
CA THR A 92 11.62 -6.12 -10.88
C THR A 92 11.70 -6.63 -9.44
N GLU A 93 12.42 -5.95 -8.56
CA GLU A 93 12.51 -6.31 -7.14
C GLU A 93 11.14 -6.25 -6.47
N MET A 94 10.35 -5.19 -6.71
CA MET A 94 8.99 -5.06 -6.17
C MET A 94 8.08 -6.20 -6.66
N PHE A 95 8.06 -6.48 -7.96
CA PHE A 95 7.17 -7.48 -8.53
C PHE A 95 7.60 -8.92 -8.25
N SER A 96 8.89 -9.17 -7.97
CA SER A 96 9.40 -10.50 -7.66
C SER A 96 8.79 -11.14 -6.41
N HIS A 97 8.15 -10.33 -5.54
CA HIS A 97 7.48 -10.81 -4.33
C HIS A 97 6.09 -11.41 -4.59
N TYR A 98 5.49 -11.14 -5.74
CA TYR A 98 4.11 -11.53 -6.04
C TYR A 98 4.01 -12.76 -6.94
N PRO A 99 2.96 -13.58 -6.79
CA PRO A 99 2.73 -14.71 -7.67
C PRO A 99 2.60 -14.28 -9.13
N GLN A 100 3.26 -15.02 -10.03
CA GLN A 100 3.14 -14.80 -11.48
C GLN A 100 2.10 -15.71 -12.12
N SER A 101 1.56 -16.67 -11.37
CA SER A 101 0.55 -17.64 -11.80
C SER A 101 -0.12 -18.29 -10.59
N HIS A 102 -1.23 -18.99 -10.81
CA HIS A 102 -1.91 -19.81 -9.80
C HIS A 102 -1.23 -21.17 -9.52
N GLU A 103 -0.01 -21.37 -10.01
CA GLU A 103 0.79 -22.55 -9.67
C GLU A 103 0.97 -22.67 -8.15
N PRO A 104 0.72 -23.84 -7.52
CA PRO A 104 0.75 -23.99 -6.07
C PRO A 104 2.05 -23.51 -5.42
N LYS A 105 3.19 -23.70 -6.10
CA LYS A 105 4.52 -23.26 -5.62
C LYS A 105 4.66 -21.73 -5.54
N GLU A 106 3.95 -20.98 -6.37
CA GLU A 106 3.98 -19.52 -6.41
C GLU A 106 2.99 -18.96 -5.38
N VAL A 107 1.76 -19.49 -5.39
CA VAL A 107 0.69 -19.10 -4.45
C VAL A 107 1.11 -19.35 -3.00
N THR A 108 1.71 -20.51 -2.68
CA THR A 108 2.12 -20.84 -1.31
C THR A 108 3.24 -19.97 -0.75
N LYS A 109 4.10 -19.39 -1.59
CA LYS A 109 5.13 -18.43 -1.15
C LYS A 109 4.51 -17.12 -0.66
N PHE A 110 3.46 -16.66 -1.33
CA PHE A 110 2.81 -15.38 -1.02
C PHE A 110 1.68 -15.53 0.01
N CYS A 111 0.81 -16.52 -0.16
CA CYS A 111 -0.41 -16.74 0.64
C CYS A 111 -0.15 -17.42 1.99
N THR A 112 0.96 -17.08 2.65
CA THR A 112 1.27 -17.60 3.99
C THR A 112 0.32 -16.99 5.04
N PRO A 113 -0.03 -17.72 6.13
CA PRO A 113 -0.86 -17.15 7.20
C PRO A 113 -0.32 -15.84 7.78
N LYS A 114 1.01 -15.70 7.84
CA LYS A 114 1.68 -14.48 8.29
C LYS A 114 1.42 -13.31 7.34
N ASN A 115 1.58 -13.52 6.03
CA ASN A 115 1.36 -12.47 5.05
C ASN A 115 -0.12 -12.08 4.98
N ARG A 116 -1.01 -13.08 4.92
CA ARG A 116 -2.48 -12.90 5.00
C ARG A 116 -2.89 -12.03 6.18
N LYS A 117 -2.39 -12.32 7.38
CA LYS A 117 -2.69 -11.55 8.60
C LYS A 117 -2.18 -10.10 8.54
N ARG A 118 -1.09 -9.84 7.82
CA ARG A 118 -0.57 -8.50 7.58
C ARG A 118 -1.50 -7.74 6.61
N ILE A 119 -1.85 -8.36 5.49
CA ILE A 119 -2.70 -7.75 4.44
C ILE A 119 -4.11 -7.48 4.94
N ALA A 120 -4.67 -8.36 5.77
CA ALA A 120 -6.00 -8.18 6.36
C ALA A 120 -6.17 -6.86 7.14
N LYS A 121 -5.07 -6.27 7.65
CA LYS A 121 -5.10 -4.97 8.34
C LYS A 121 -5.16 -3.77 7.38
N LEU A 122 -4.80 -3.98 6.12
CA LEU A 122 -4.78 -2.93 5.10
C LEU A 122 -6.19 -2.59 4.64
N TYR A 123 -7.09 -3.57 4.48
CA TYR A 123 -8.47 -3.33 4.05
C TYR A 123 -9.22 -2.29 4.90
N PRO A 124 -9.36 -2.44 6.24
CA PRO A 124 -10.04 -1.42 7.04
C PRO A 124 -9.31 -0.07 7.07
N LYS A 125 -7.97 -0.09 6.99
CA LYS A 125 -7.16 1.14 6.94
C LYS A 125 -7.45 1.95 5.67
N TYR A 126 -7.36 1.31 4.51
CA TYR A 126 -7.53 2.01 3.22
C TYR A 126 -8.99 2.34 2.93
N TYR A 127 -9.93 1.53 3.42
CA TYR A 127 -11.35 1.88 3.34
C TYR A 127 -11.65 3.19 4.07
N LYS A 128 -11.11 3.36 5.29
CA LYS A 128 -11.24 4.61 6.04
C LYS A 128 -10.65 5.80 5.28
N LEU A 129 -9.45 5.66 4.71
CA LEU A 129 -8.81 6.71 3.92
C LEU A 129 -9.63 7.11 2.70
N LEU A 130 -10.25 6.14 2.01
CA LEU A 130 -11.12 6.40 0.87
C LEU A 130 -12.35 7.22 1.28
N VAL A 131 -13.02 6.83 2.36
CA VAL A 131 -14.19 7.56 2.88
C VAL A 131 -13.82 9.00 3.28
N GLU A 132 -12.67 9.19 3.93
CA GLU A 132 -12.18 10.53 4.29
C GLU A 132 -11.91 11.40 3.04
N HIS A 133 -11.32 10.82 2.00
CA HIS A 133 -11.10 11.51 0.72
C HIS A 133 -12.41 11.90 0.04
N GLU A 134 -13.37 10.98 -0.06
CA GLU A 134 -14.67 11.25 -0.68
C GLU A 134 -15.44 12.36 0.06
N ALA A 135 -15.38 12.39 1.39
CA ALA A 135 -15.98 13.45 2.19
C ALA A 135 -15.28 14.80 1.95
N PHE A 136 -13.95 14.81 1.84
CA PHE A 136 -13.18 16.02 1.56
C PHE A 136 -13.49 16.61 0.18
N GLU A 137 -13.58 15.79 -0.87
CA GLU A 137 -13.91 16.28 -2.21
C GLU A 137 -15.34 16.81 -2.30
N LYS A 138 -16.33 16.14 -1.68
CA LYS A 138 -17.70 16.66 -1.59
C LYS A 138 -17.77 18.04 -0.93
N ASN A 139 -17.03 18.23 0.18
CA ASN A 139 -16.99 19.52 0.85
C ASN A 139 -16.34 20.62 -0.02
N LYS A 140 -15.46 20.29 -0.96
CA LYS A 140 -14.89 21.31 -1.87
C LYS A 140 -15.91 21.70 -2.92
N GLU A 141 -16.60 20.72 -3.51
CA GLU A 141 -17.66 20.97 -4.49
C GLU A 141 -18.81 21.80 -3.90
N GLU A 142 -19.17 21.60 -2.62
CA GLU A 142 -20.21 22.38 -1.95
C GLU A 142 -19.78 23.82 -1.59
N ASN A 143 -18.47 24.09 -1.54
CA ASN A 143 -17.90 25.38 -1.16
C ASN A 143 -17.33 26.18 -2.37
N GLU A 144 -17.41 25.64 -3.58
CA GLU A 144 -17.07 26.30 -4.86
C GLU A 144 -18.31 26.85 -5.57
#